data_AF-A0A6A3GU45-F1
#
_entry.id   AF-A0A6A3GU45-F1
#
_cell.length_a   1.000
_cell.length_b   1.000
_cell.length_c   1.000
_cell.angle_alpha   90.00
_cell.angle_beta   90.00
_cell.angle_gamma   90.00
#
_symmetry.space_group_name_H-M   'P 1'
#
loop_
_entity.id
_entity.type
_entity.pdbx_description
1 polymer ?
#
loop_
_entity_poly.entity_id
_entity_poly.type
_entity_poly.pdbx_seq_one_letter_code
_entity_poly.pdbx_strand_id
1 'polypeptide(L)'
;MGAHLGREKTFAAVSRDFFWPHMYKWVRKWVRTCKTCQRLKPSKSSQAPLRPLPIATEAWRSVSIDFIFGLPPDAEGRTGVLVFVG
;
A
#
# COMPACT_ATOMS: atom_id res chain seq x y z
N MET A 1 -6.53 10.11 14.28
CA MET A 1 -7.82 10.29 13.58
C MET A 1 -7.59 11.12 12.32
N GLY A 2 -6.97 10.56 11.29
CA GLY A 2 -6.48 11.33 10.14
C GLY A 2 -6.61 10.58 8.82
N ALA A 3 -7.81 10.07 8.54
CA ALA A 3 -8.11 9.34 7.31
C ALA A 3 -8.53 10.34 6.19
N HIS A 4 -7.97 10.17 4.99
CA HIS A 4 -8.43 10.77 3.72
C HIS A 4 -8.11 12.26 3.45
N LEU A 5 -6.84 12.66 3.53
CA LEU A 5 -6.41 13.94 2.97
C LEU A 5 -6.48 13.91 1.43
N GLY A 6 -7.60 14.38 0.88
CA GLY A 6 -7.88 14.48 -0.55
C GLY A 6 -8.91 15.57 -0.85
N ARG A 7 -9.76 15.36 -1.86
CA ARG A 7 -10.82 16.25 -2.40
C ARG A 7 -11.42 17.28 -1.41
N GLU A 8 -11.75 16.85 -0.20
CA GLU A 8 -12.37 17.70 0.82
C GLU A 8 -11.45 18.86 1.27
N LYS A 9 -10.13 18.64 1.38
CA LYS A 9 -9.17 19.71 1.66
C LYS A 9 -9.03 20.68 0.50
N THR A 10 -9.01 20.18 -0.74
CA THR A 10 -8.95 21.05 -1.93
C THR A 10 -10.20 21.91 -2.02
N PHE A 11 -11.37 21.33 -1.74
CA PHE A 11 -12.63 22.09 -1.73
C PHE A 11 -12.63 23.13 -0.61
N ALA A 12 -12.28 22.74 0.62
CA ALA A 12 -12.23 23.63 1.78
C ALA A 12 -11.19 24.76 1.66
N ALA A 13 -10.14 24.59 0.85
CA ALA A 13 -9.18 25.64 0.56
C ALA A 13 -9.73 26.64 -0.46
N VAL A 14 -10.29 26.14 -1.57
CA VAL A 14 -10.82 26.98 -2.66
C VAL A 14 -12.07 27.74 -2.22
N SER A 15 -12.91 27.13 -1.38
CA SER A 15 -14.16 27.72 -0.90
C SER A 15 -13.98 28.84 0.13
N ARG A 16 -12.75 29.11 0.59
CA ARG A 16 -12.46 30.22 1.51
C ARG A 16 -12.50 31.56 0.81
N ASP A 17 -11.97 31.59 -0.41
CA ASP A 17 -11.72 32.83 -1.14
C ASP A 17 -12.61 32.96 -2.38
N PHE A 18 -13.27 31.88 -2.81
CA PHE A 18 -14.05 31.85 -4.05
C PHE A 18 -15.37 31.07 -3.91
N PHE A 19 -16.39 31.51 -4.64
CA PHE A 19 -17.67 30.81 -4.76
C PHE A 19 -18.19 30.84 -6.20
N TRP A 20 -18.68 29.70 -6.67
CA TRP A 20 -19.45 29.59 -7.90
C TRP A 20 -20.39 28.38 -7.87
N PRO A 21 -21.47 28.39 -8.68
CA PRO A 21 -22.39 27.26 -8.77
C PRO A 21 -21.66 25.96 -9.13
N HIS A 22 -21.97 24.88 -8.41
CA HIS A 22 -21.38 23.55 -8.60
C HIS A 22 -19.85 23.44 -8.39
N MET A 23 -19.23 24.36 -7.63
CA MET A 23 -17.80 24.34 -7.29
C MET A 23 -17.31 22.97 -6.80
N TYR A 24 -18.07 22.29 -5.94
CA TYR A 24 -17.73 20.95 -5.45
C TYR A 24 -17.56 19.92 -6.59
N LYS A 25 -18.45 19.95 -7.60
CA LYS A 25 -18.40 19.07 -8.77
C LYS A 25 -17.15 19.35 -9.61
N TRP A 26 -16.78 20.62 -9.72
CA TRP A 26 -15.59 21.05 -10.46
C TRP A 26 -14.31 20.61 -9.74
N VAL A 27 -14.19 20.89 -8.44
CA VAL A 27 -13.05 20.46 -7.61
C VAL A 27 -12.91 18.93 -7.63
N ARG A 28 -14.03 18.19 -7.54
CA ARG A 28 -14.03 16.73 -7.67
C ARG A 28 -13.49 16.27 -9.03
N LYS A 29 -13.90 16.92 -10.12
CA LYS A 29 -13.42 16.60 -11.48
C LYS A 29 -11.93 16.87 -11.59
N TRP A 30 -11.48 18.03 -11.13
CA TRP A 30 -10.07 18.45 -11.15
C TRP A 30 -9.16 17.49 -10.38
N VAL A 31 -9.49 17.18 -9.12
CA VAL A 31 -8.70 16.27 -8.29
C VAL A 31 -8.64 14.86 -8.89
N ARG A 32 -9.69 14.43 -9.61
CA ARG A 32 -9.71 13.13 -10.31
C ARG A 32 -8.79 13.10 -11.53
N THR A 33 -8.61 14.20 -12.25
CA THR A 33 -7.78 14.27 -13.47
C THR A 33 -6.36 14.79 -13.20
N CYS A 34 -6.11 15.42 -12.05
CA CYS A 34 -4.80 15.95 -11.70
C CYS A 34 -3.78 14.83 -11.42
N LYS A 35 -2.72 14.76 -12.24
CA LYS A 35 -1.66 13.74 -12.12
C LYS A 35 -0.97 13.77 -10.75
N THR A 36 -0.68 14.95 -10.21
CA THR A 36 -0.05 15.12 -8.90
C THR A 36 -0.95 14.58 -7.79
N CYS A 37 -2.24 14.93 -7.81
CA CYS A 37 -3.21 14.41 -6.85
C CYS A 37 -3.38 12.89 -6.96
N GLN A 38 -3.38 12.33 -8.17
CA GLN A 38 -3.51 10.88 -8.37
C GLN A 38 -2.26 10.12 -7.92
N ARG A 39 -1.06 10.66 -8.09
CA ARG A 39 0.20 10.04 -7.63
C ARG A 39 0.31 9.99 -6.11
N LEU A 40 -0.10 11.05 -5.42
CA LEU A 40 -0.05 11.15 -3.96
C LEU A 40 -1.18 10.39 -3.28
N LYS A 41 -2.27 10.12 -3.99
CA LYS A 41 -3.40 9.36 -3.46
C LYS A 41 -3.01 7.89 -3.41
N PRO A 42 -3.09 7.23 -2.23
CA PRO A 42 -2.94 5.79 -2.15
C PRO A 42 -3.93 5.14 -3.10
N SER A 43 -3.45 4.35 -4.06
CA SER A 43 -4.35 3.56 -4.88
C SER A 43 -5.06 2.57 -3.97
N LYS A 44 -6.35 2.32 -4.20
CA LYS A 44 -6.91 1.06 -3.73
C LYS A 44 -6.15 0.01 -4.48
N SER A 45 -5.31 -0.74 -3.78
CA SER A 45 -4.58 -1.88 -4.33
C SER A 45 -5.56 -2.71 -5.15
N SER A 46 -5.36 -2.77 -6.46
CA SER A 46 -6.00 -3.79 -7.31
C SER A 46 -5.19 -5.07 -7.18
N GLN A 47 -4.90 -5.49 -5.96
CA GLN A 47 -4.28 -6.78 -5.72
C GLN A 47 -5.27 -7.83 -6.22
N ALA A 48 -4.78 -8.66 -7.14
CA ALA A 48 -5.49 -9.88 -7.50
C ALA A 48 -5.74 -10.69 -6.21
N PRO A 49 -6.85 -11.46 -6.14
CA PRO A 49 -7.06 -12.38 -5.03
C PRO A 49 -5.83 -13.27 -4.83
N LEU A 50 -5.36 -13.38 -3.59
CA LEU A 50 -4.27 -14.29 -3.26
C LEU A 50 -4.72 -15.72 -3.59
N ARG A 51 -3.91 -16.46 -4.37
CA ARG A 51 -4.14 -17.88 -4.63
C ARG A 51 -3.27 -18.66 -3.64
N PRO A 52 -3.85 -19.39 -2.68
CA PRO A 52 -3.07 -20.18 -1.75
C PRO A 52 -2.33 -21.31 -2.49
N LEU A 53 -1.17 -21.70 -1.95
CA LEU A 53 -0.47 -22.89 -2.42
C LEU A 53 -1.32 -24.14 -2.11
N PRO A 54 -1.26 -25.18 -2.97
CA PRO A 54 -1.93 -26.44 -2.66
C PRO A 54 -1.38 -27.03 -1.36
N ILE A 55 -2.25 -27.65 -0.57
CA ILE A 55 -1.85 -28.36 0.65
C ILE A 55 -0.95 -29.53 0.23
N ALA A 56 0.24 -29.62 0.82
CA ALA A 56 1.13 -30.76 0.61
C ALA A 56 0.47 -32.03 1.18
N THR A 57 0.28 -33.04 0.34
CA THR A 57 -0.30 -34.35 0.74
C THR A 57 0.76 -35.32 1.26
N GLU A 58 2.03 -34.99 1.08
CA GLU A 58 3.20 -35.79 1.40
C GLU A 58 4.30 -34.84 1.91
N ALA A 59 5.11 -35.31 2.87
CA ALA A 59 6.24 -34.54 3.36
C ALA A 59 7.23 -34.24 2.23
N TRP A 60 7.82 -33.03 2.23
CA TRP A 60 8.86 -32.61 1.27
C TRP A 60 8.39 -32.42 -0.18
N ARG A 61 7.09 -32.48 -0.46
CA ARG A 61 6.55 -32.22 -1.81
C ARG A 61 6.71 -30.76 -2.24
N SER A 62 6.79 -29.84 -1.29
CA SER A 62 7.03 -28.42 -1.51
C SER A 62 7.91 -27.88 -0.38
N VAL A 63 8.96 -27.13 -0.72
CA VAL A 63 9.81 -26.48 0.28
C VAL A 63 9.69 -24.97 0.13
N SER A 64 9.32 -24.29 1.21
CA SER A 64 9.40 -22.84 1.34
C SER A 64 10.74 -22.46 1.95
N ILE A 65 11.36 -21.42 1.40
CA ILE A 65 12.65 -20.88 1.85
C ILE A 65 12.45 -19.41 2.21
N ASP A 66 12.89 -19.00 3.40
CA ASP A 66 12.85 -17.60 3.82
C ASP A 66 14.20 -17.14 4.37
N PHE A 67 14.53 -15.87 4.13
CA PHE A 67 15.78 -15.25 4.54
C PHE A 67 15.50 -14.08 5.48
N ILE A 68 15.99 -14.17 6.70
CA ILE A 68 15.88 -13.11 7.69
C ILE A 68 17.28 -12.51 7.88
N PHE A 69 17.39 -11.20 7.72
CA PHE A 69 18.63 -10.44 7.92
C PHE A 69 18.44 -9.30 8.92
N GLY A 70 19.55 -8.75 9.43
CA GLY A 70 19.54 -7.65 10.39
C GLY A 70 19.36 -8.09 11.85
N LEU A 71 19.62 -9.36 12.14
CA LEU A 71 19.69 -9.86 13.50
C LEU A 71 20.98 -9.37 14.17
N PRO A 72 21.00 -9.22 15.51
CA PRO A 72 22.23 -8.99 16.23
C PRO A 72 23.28 -10.06 15.87
N PRO A 73 24.56 -9.68 15.71
CA PRO A 73 25.61 -10.64 15.40
C PRO A 73 25.74 -11.65 16.53
N ASP A 74 25.88 -12.93 16.16
CA ASP A 74 26.28 -13.96 17.10
C ASP A 74 27.80 -13.93 17.37
N ALA A 75 28.30 -14.93 18.10
CA ALA A 75 29.71 -15.04 18.44
C ALA A 75 30.63 -15.12 17.19
N GLU A 76 30.11 -15.61 16.08
CA GLU A 76 30.82 -15.72 14.79
C GLU A 76 30.51 -14.55 13.83
N GLY A 77 29.75 -13.54 14.28
CA GLY A 77 29.40 -12.37 13.48
C GLY A 77 28.29 -12.60 12.45
N ARG A 78 27.55 -13.71 12.53
CA ARG A 78 26.42 -13.99 11.62
C ARG A 78 25.20 -13.17 12.03
N THR A 79 24.53 -12.55 11.07
CA THR A 79 23.40 -11.63 11.29
C THR A 79 22.11 -12.05 10.58
N GLY A 80 22.07 -13.29 10.10
CA GLY A 80 20.94 -13.78 9.33
C GLY A 80 20.69 -15.27 9.50
N VAL A 81 19.45 -15.65 9.22
CA VAL A 81 18.95 -17.02 9.34
C VAL A 81 18.26 -17.42 8.04
N LEU A 82 18.52 -18.65 7.59
CA LEU A 82 17.85 -19.29 6.47
C LEU A 82 16.88 -20.34 7.01
N VAL A 83 15.59 -20.18 6.69
CA VAL A 83 14.52 -21.06 7.16
C VAL A 83 14.04 -21.94 6.01
N PHE A 84 13.88 -23.24 6.26
CA PHE A 84 13.28 -24.20 5.34
C PHE A 84 12.02 -24.79 5.97
N VAL A 85 10.91 -24.83 5.23
CA VAL A 85 9.64 -25.44 5.66
C VAL A 85 9.17 -26.39 4.55
N GLY A 86 9.01 -27.69 4.87
CA GLY A 86 8.68 -28.76 3.92
C GLY A 86 7.43 -29.55 4.27
#